data_AF-A0A2E0AGK4-F1
#
_entry.id   AF-A0A2E0AGK4-F1
#
_cell.length_a   1.000
_cell.length_b   1.000
_cell.length_c   1.000
_cell.angle_alpha   90.00
_cell.angle_beta   90.00
_cell.angle_gamma   90.00
#
_symmetry.space_group_name_H-M   'P 1'
#
loop_
_entity.id
_entity.type
_entity.pdbx_description
1 polymer ?
#
loop_
_entity_poly.entity_id
_entity_poly.type
_entity_poly.pdbx_seq_one_letter_code
_entity_poly.pdbx_strand_id
1 'polypeptide(L)'
;MVVVAVLWLAACLLLINALYAPVERLLRQQYVGRFDALSANARAYCVKNVLKSIVLAGSLPASLYVVQHRIVKGEMIHAELARGVGSLYAANDVVALCRVRLPPNTRLHHLVVLALALYNLGVDYDDSDSIFSNLVVLCGLSIIPFTVNSYLGLRRLDERTAGALARIALVSYLPAVLLNAAWQTRAVWRAMAAGEHRDAALWAGLCAAIFADDAILISYMWHAAARRA
;
A
#
# COMPACT_ATOMS: atom_id res chain seq x y z
N MET A 1 3.56 -23.45 9.54
CA MET A 1 3.61 -22.27 8.64
C MET A 1 2.82 -21.09 9.20
N VAL A 2 1.53 -21.22 9.53
CA VAL A 2 0.70 -20.10 10.06
C VAL A 2 1.31 -19.40 11.29
N VAL A 3 1.84 -20.14 12.26
CA VAL A 3 2.49 -19.55 13.46
C VAL A 3 3.66 -18.64 13.07
N VAL A 4 4.51 -19.06 12.13
CA VAL A 4 5.65 -18.26 11.65
C VAL A 4 5.16 -16.98 10.97
N ALA A 5 4.13 -17.09 10.14
CA ALA A 5 3.55 -15.93 9.46
C ALA A 5 2.91 -14.93 10.43
N VAL A 6 2.24 -15.41 11.49
CA VAL A 6 1.69 -14.57 12.57
C VAL A 6 2.81 -13.87 13.35
N LEU A 7 3.85 -14.60 13.74
CA LEU A 7 5.02 -14.02 14.42
C LEU A 7 5.71 -12.98 13.55
N TRP A 8 5.77 -13.21 12.23
CA TRP A 8 6.32 -12.27 11.27
C TRP A 8 5.49 -10.99 11.19
N LEU A 9 4.16 -11.09 11.06
CA LEU A 9 3.27 -9.92 11.07
C LEU A 9 3.42 -9.13 12.39
N ALA A 10 3.48 -9.82 13.53
CA ALA A 10 3.72 -9.19 14.83
C ALA A 10 5.08 -8.46 14.87
N ALA A 11 6.14 -9.06 14.34
CA ALA A 11 7.45 -8.42 14.22
C ALA A 11 7.41 -7.18 13.31
N CYS A 12 6.71 -7.24 12.17
CA CYS A 12 6.49 -6.08 11.31
C CYS A 12 5.74 -4.96 12.04
N LEU A 13 4.69 -5.28 12.80
CA LEU A 13 3.94 -4.29 13.58
C LEU A 13 4.84 -3.60 14.61
N LEU A 14 5.66 -4.36 15.35
CA LEU A 14 6.60 -3.82 16.32
C LEU A 14 7.67 -2.95 15.66
N LEU A 15 8.24 -3.42 14.54
CA LEU A 15 9.22 -2.66 13.76
C LEU A 15 8.65 -1.33 13.28
N ILE A 16 7.50 -1.35 12.61
CA ILE A 16 6.83 -0.13 12.14
C ILE A 16 6.56 0.79 13.33
N ASN A 17 6.01 0.26 14.42
CA ASN A 17 5.70 1.05 15.61
C ASN A 17 6.94 1.76 16.19
N ALA A 18 8.08 1.06 16.24
CA ALA A 18 9.36 1.58 16.72
C ALA A 18 9.97 2.65 15.80
N LEU A 19 9.74 2.56 14.49
CA LEU A 19 10.29 3.52 13.51
C LEU A 19 9.59 4.89 13.51
N TYR A 20 8.42 5.05 14.15
CA TYR A 20 7.75 6.35 14.23
C TYR A 20 8.60 7.43 14.92
N ALA A 21 9.19 7.11 16.08
CA ALA A 21 9.95 8.12 16.85
C ALA A 21 11.22 8.60 16.10
N PRO A 22 12.02 7.72 15.47
CA PRO A 22 13.09 8.15 14.57
C PRO A 22 12.62 9.07 13.43
N VAL A 23 11.53 8.70 12.74
CA VAL A 23 11.00 9.51 11.61
C VAL A 23 10.47 10.86 12.10
N GLU A 24 9.80 10.90 13.24
CA GLU A 24 9.36 12.17 13.83
C GLU A 24 10.53 13.10 14.16
N ARG A 25 11.60 12.56 14.78
CA ARG A 25 12.82 13.33 15.07
C ARG A 25 13.46 13.87 13.80
N LEU A 26 13.55 13.05 12.75
CA LEU A 26 14.08 13.46 11.46
C LEU A 26 13.26 14.62 10.85
N LEU A 27 11.92 14.50 10.84
CA LEU A 27 11.05 15.56 10.30
C LEU A 27 11.16 16.86 11.10
N ARG A 28 11.27 16.77 12.44
CA ARG A 28 11.44 17.94 13.30
C ARG A 28 12.77 18.65 13.04
N GLN A 29 13.85 17.89 12.82
CA GLN A 29 15.18 18.42 12.50
C GLN A 29 15.23 19.06 11.11
N GLN A 30 14.61 18.44 10.11
CA GLN A 30 14.65 18.93 8.73
C GLN A 30 13.72 20.13 8.49
N TYR A 31 12.59 20.19 9.20
CA TYR A 31 11.55 21.21 9.02
C TYR A 31 11.33 22.02 10.30
N VAL A 32 12.42 22.57 10.84
CA VAL A 32 12.44 23.35 12.09
C VAL A 32 11.35 24.43 12.08
N GLY A 33 10.58 24.50 13.16
CA GLY A 33 9.45 25.42 13.33
C GLY A 33 8.18 25.03 12.55
N ARG A 34 8.31 24.55 11.31
CA ARG A 34 7.15 24.16 10.48
C ARG A 34 6.48 22.88 10.96
N PHE A 35 7.25 21.85 11.29
CA PHE A 35 6.69 20.59 11.76
C PHE A 35 5.98 20.75 13.11
N ASP A 36 6.59 21.49 14.04
CA ASP A 36 6.03 21.72 15.37
C ASP A 36 4.79 22.62 15.35
N ALA A 37 4.68 23.53 14.37
CA ALA A 37 3.49 24.36 14.17
C ALA A 37 2.24 23.58 13.70
N LEU A 38 2.40 22.35 13.20
CA LEU A 38 1.27 21.50 12.82
C LEU A 38 0.50 21.01 14.05
N SER A 39 -0.81 20.77 13.89
CA SER A 39 -1.60 20.09 14.92
C SER A 39 -1.09 18.66 15.17
N ALA A 40 -1.36 18.10 16.36
CA ALA A 40 -0.90 16.76 16.72
C ALA A 40 -1.29 15.68 15.69
N ASN A 41 -2.54 15.70 15.19
CA ASN A 41 -2.99 14.77 14.16
C ASN A 41 -2.29 15.02 12.81
N ALA A 42 -2.01 16.27 12.45
CA ALA A 42 -1.29 16.59 11.22
C ALA A 42 0.18 16.13 11.29
N ARG A 43 0.86 16.27 12.44
CA ARG A 43 2.20 15.71 12.66
C ARG A 43 2.20 14.19 12.54
N ALA A 44 1.28 13.52 13.23
CA ALA A 44 1.14 12.06 13.16
C ALA A 44 0.86 11.58 11.73
N TYR A 45 0.03 12.32 10.98
CA TYR A 45 -0.22 12.06 9.56
C TYR A 45 1.05 12.21 8.70
N CYS A 46 1.87 13.24 8.92
CA CYS A 46 3.14 13.41 8.23
C CYS A 46 4.09 12.24 8.52
N VAL A 47 4.29 11.89 9.79
CA VAL A 47 5.17 10.77 10.22
C VAL A 47 4.72 9.45 9.60
N LYS A 48 3.42 9.13 9.69
CA LYS A 48 2.82 7.94 9.06
C LYS A 48 3.22 7.85 7.59
N ASN A 49 2.95 8.88 6.81
CA ASN A 49 3.10 8.84 5.36
C ASN A 49 4.58 8.81 4.93
N VAL A 50 5.45 9.54 5.62
CA VAL A 50 6.90 9.48 5.35
C VAL A 50 7.46 8.10 5.69
N LEU A 51 7.08 7.52 6.83
CA LEU A 51 7.46 6.16 7.19
C LEU A 51 6.94 5.13 6.19
N LYS A 52 5.66 5.23 5.77
CA LYS A 52 5.09 4.37 4.72
C LYS A 52 5.92 4.46 3.45
N SER A 53 6.25 5.67 3.00
CA SER A 53 7.08 5.85 1.81
C SER A 53 8.43 5.15 1.92
N ILE A 54 9.16 5.33 3.03
CA ILE A 54 10.47 4.69 3.24
C ILE A 54 10.36 3.17 3.20
N VAL A 55 9.38 2.61 3.92
CA VAL A 55 9.17 1.16 4.02
C VAL A 55 8.79 0.57 2.66
N LEU A 56 7.87 1.20 1.93
CA LEU A 56 7.44 0.74 0.62
C LEU A 56 8.56 0.86 -0.42
N ALA A 57 9.32 1.96 -0.41
CA ALA A 57 10.49 2.12 -1.28
C ALA A 57 11.53 1.01 -1.03
N GLY A 58 11.82 0.71 0.23
CA GLY A 58 12.74 -0.38 0.60
C GLY A 58 12.22 -1.78 0.23
N SER A 59 10.89 -1.96 0.21
CA SER A 59 10.24 -3.24 -0.15
C SER A 59 10.06 -3.42 -1.65
N LEU A 60 10.23 -2.36 -2.45
CA LEU A 60 9.94 -2.36 -3.88
C LEU A 60 10.76 -3.40 -4.67
N PRO A 61 12.08 -3.58 -4.47
CA PRO A 61 12.84 -4.57 -5.22
C PRO A 61 12.32 -6.01 -5.00
N ALA A 62 12.03 -6.37 -3.75
CA ALA A 62 11.47 -7.68 -3.39
C ALA A 62 10.07 -7.87 -3.99
N SER A 63 9.24 -6.82 -3.94
CA SER A 63 7.91 -6.83 -4.55
C SER A 63 7.98 -7.07 -6.06
N LEU A 64 8.79 -6.29 -6.77
CA LEU A 64 8.93 -6.41 -8.22
C LEU A 64 9.45 -7.78 -8.63
N TYR A 65 10.40 -8.34 -7.87
CA TYR A 65 10.92 -9.69 -8.11
C TYR A 65 9.82 -10.76 -8.06
N VAL A 66 8.98 -10.73 -7.01
CA VAL A 66 7.87 -11.69 -6.86
C VAL A 66 6.79 -11.47 -7.93
N VAL A 67 6.38 -10.22 -8.17
CA VAL A 67 5.34 -9.88 -9.16
C VAL A 67 5.78 -10.25 -10.57
N GLN A 68 7.03 -9.98 -10.95
CA GLN A 68 7.56 -10.31 -12.27
C GLN A 68 7.48 -11.81 -12.52
N HIS A 69 7.87 -12.64 -11.55
CA HIS A 69 7.77 -14.09 -11.70
C HIS A 69 6.31 -14.53 -11.87
N ARG A 70 5.39 -14.03 -11.03
CA ARG A 70 3.97 -14.40 -11.14
C ARG A 70 3.35 -13.97 -12.47
N ILE A 71 3.62 -12.76 -12.93
CA ILE A 71 3.01 -12.21 -14.16
C ILE A 71 3.66 -12.82 -15.41
N VAL A 72 4.99 -12.88 -15.47
CA VAL A 72 5.73 -13.22 -16.70
C VAL A 72 5.92 -14.72 -16.85
N LYS A 73 6.23 -15.42 -15.75
CA LYS A 73 6.52 -16.86 -15.78
C LYS A 73 5.29 -17.70 -15.44
N GLY A 74 4.23 -17.09 -14.91
CA GLY A 74 3.03 -17.80 -14.43
C GLY A 74 3.24 -18.58 -13.14
N GLU A 75 4.48 -18.63 -12.65
CA GLU A 75 4.89 -19.41 -11.47
C GLU A 75 4.97 -18.50 -10.25
N MET A 76 4.62 -19.07 -9.09
CA MET A 76 4.95 -18.45 -7.82
C MET A 76 6.35 -18.87 -7.39
N ILE A 77 7.14 -17.88 -6.98
CA ILE A 77 8.43 -18.10 -6.33
C ILE A 77 8.41 -17.49 -4.93
N HIS A 78 9.05 -18.18 -4.00
CA HIS A 78 9.26 -17.72 -2.63
C HIS A 78 7.98 -17.17 -1.97
N ALA A 79 6.97 -18.04 -1.77
CA ALA A 79 5.74 -17.68 -1.07
C ALA A 79 6.00 -16.96 0.27
N GLU A 80 7.05 -17.32 1.00
CA GLU A 80 7.46 -16.63 2.23
C GLU A 80 7.90 -15.17 2.02
N LEU A 81 8.57 -14.87 0.90
CA LEU A 81 8.93 -13.50 0.55
C LEU A 81 7.68 -12.68 0.23
N ALA A 82 6.74 -13.25 -0.54
CA ALA A 82 5.44 -12.62 -0.82
C ALA A 82 4.67 -12.33 0.47
N ARG A 83 4.58 -13.32 1.37
CA ARG A 83 3.93 -13.17 2.67
C ARG A 83 4.61 -12.10 3.52
N GLY A 84 5.94 -12.07 3.53
CA GLY A 84 6.72 -11.12 4.31
C GLY A 84 6.55 -9.68 3.83
N VAL A 85 6.63 -9.46 2.50
CA VAL A 85 6.39 -8.15 1.88
C VAL A 85 4.96 -7.67 2.14
N GLY A 86 3.97 -8.55 1.95
CA GLY A 86 2.57 -8.23 2.24
C GLY A 86 2.31 -7.90 3.72
N SER A 87 2.96 -8.62 4.63
CA SER A 87 2.85 -8.36 6.08
C SER A 87 3.46 -7.00 6.45
N LEU A 88 4.60 -6.63 5.86
CA LEU A 88 5.24 -5.35 6.10
C LEU A 88 4.40 -4.18 5.54
N TYR A 89 3.82 -4.36 4.36
CA TYR A 89 2.85 -3.43 3.77
C TYR A 89 1.68 -3.19 4.73
N ALA A 90 1.02 -4.27 5.15
CA ALA A 90 -0.16 -4.20 6.00
C ALA A 90 0.13 -3.67 7.41
N ALA A 91 1.30 -4.01 7.98
CA ALA A 91 1.70 -3.51 9.29
C ALA A 91 1.75 -1.98 9.33
N ASN A 92 2.16 -1.33 8.23
CA ASN A 92 2.12 0.13 8.13
C ASN A 92 0.71 0.70 8.27
N ASP A 93 -0.25 0.05 7.59
CA ASP A 93 -1.64 0.46 7.57
C ASP A 93 -2.37 0.19 8.88
N VAL A 94 -2.07 -0.92 9.54
CA VAL A 94 -2.59 -1.26 10.86
C VAL A 94 -2.11 -0.27 11.91
N VAL A 95 -0.80 0.03 11.96
CA VAL A 95 -0.28 1.01 12.92
C VAL A 95 -0.86 2.40 12.66
N ALA A 96 -1.08 2.76 11.39
CA ALA A 96 -1.72 4.02 11.01
C ALA A 96 -3.18 4.13 11.50
N LEU A 97 -3.96 3.04 11.45
CA LEU A 97 -5.34 3.00 11.97
C LEU A 97 -5.40 3.33 13.46
N CYS A 98 -4.37 2.94 14.23
CA CYS A 98 -4.31 3.18 15.66
C CYS A 98 -3.79 4.59 16.01
N ARG A 99 -3.01 5.23 15.13
CA ARG A 99 -2.26 6.46 15.44
C ARG A 99 -2.82 7.74 14.82
N VAL A 100 -3.58 7.63 13.74
CA VAL A 100 -3.99 8.81 12.95
C VAL A 100 -5.49 8.76 12.67
N ARG A 101 -6.17 9.91 12.75
CA ARG A 101 -7.54 10.02 12.26
C ARG A 101 -7.54 10.06 10.74
N LEU A 102 -7.92 8.94 10.12
CA LEU A 102 -7.95 8.78 8.67
C LEU A 102 -9.32 9.19 8.08
N PRO A 103 -9.36 9.68 6.82
CA PRO A 103 -10.59 9.80 6.07
C PRO A 103 -11.35 8.45 6.02
N PRO A 104 -12.69 8.44 5.94
CA PRO A 104 -13.48 7.21 5.95
C PRO A 104 -13.08 6.20 4.87
N ASN A 105 -12.83 6.66 3.64
CA ASN A 105 -12.45 5.79 2.52
C ASN A 105 -11.08 5.16 2.73
N THR A 106 -10.09 5.95 3.16
CA THR A 106 -8.76 5.43 3.51
C THR A 106 -8.82 4.48 4.70
N ARG A 107 -9.69 4.73 5.68
CA ARG A 107 -9.92 3.81 6.80
C ARG A 107 -10.50 2.47 6.30
N LEU A 108 -11.48 2.50 5.39
CA LEU A 108 -12.04 1.30 4.76
C LEU A 108 -10.97 0.54 3.97
N HIS A 109 -10.18 1.24 3.16
CA HIS A 109 -9.03 0.65 2.45
C HIS A 109 -8.09 -0.06 3.43
N HIS A 110 -7.68 0.60 4.51
CA HIS A 110 -6.79 0.00 5.51
C HIS A 110 -7.42 -1.24 6.20
N LEU A 111 -8.74 -1.24 6.44
CA LEU A 111 -9.45 -2.42 6.99
C LEU A 111 -9.49 -3.58 6.00
N VAL A 112 -9.69 -3.30 4.71
CA VAL A 112 -9.61 -4.31 3.63
C VAL A 112 -8.21 -4.87 3.53
N VAL A 113 -7.18 -4.01 3.56
CA VAL A 113 -5.77 -4.43 3.59
C VAL A 113 -5.47 -5.32 4.79
N LEU A 114 -5.99 -5.00 5.99
CA LEU A 114 -5.86 -5.86 7.17
C LEU A 114 -6.52 -7.23 6.95
N ALA A 115 -7.75 -7.28 6.42
CA ALA A 115 -8.42 -8.53 6.13
C ALA A 115 -7.63 -9.40 5.13
N LEU A 116 -7.13 -8.78 4.05
CA LEU A 116 -6.26 -9.43 3.07
C LEU A 116 -4.93 -9.88 3.67
N ALA A 117 -4.36 -9.12 4.62
CA ALA A 117 -3.12 -9.49 5.29
C ALA A 117 -3.28 -10.69 6.22
N LEU A 118 -4.43 -10.82 6.89
CA LEU A 118 -4.76 -12.01 7.67
C LEU A 118 -4.96 -13.22 6.75
N TYR A 119 -5.65 -13.02 5.62
CA TYR A 119 -5.82 -14.06 4.61
C TYR A 119 -4.48 -14.52 4.02
N ASN A 120 -3.59 -13.58 3.68
CA ASN A 120 -2.22 -13.80 3.18
C ASN A 120 -1.41 -14.80 4.02
N LEU A 121 -1.65 -14.89 5.33
CA LEU A 121 -0.94 -15.82 6.22
C LEU A 121 -1.29 -17.30 5.94
N GLY A 122 -2.46 -17.55 5.35
CA GLY A 122 -2.98 -18.88 5.03
C GLY A 122 -3.10 -19.18 3.54
N VAL A 123 -2.81 -18.22 2.65
CA VAL A 123 -2.88 -18.45 1.20
C VAL A 123 -1.85 -19.48 0.77
N ASP A 124 -2.34 -20.49 0.07
CA ASP A 124 -1.50 -21.31 -0.79
C ASP A 124 -1.24 -20.55 -2.09
N TYR A 125 0.00 -20.10 -2.26
CA TYR A 125 0.40 -19.36 -3.44
C TYR A 125 0.74 -20.29 -4.61
N ASP A 126 0.95 -21.58 -4.36
CA ASP A 126 1.25 -22.56 -5.39
C ASP A 126 -0.02 -22.99 -6.14
N ASP A 127 -1.20 -22.82 -5.52
CA ASP A 127 -2.50 -22.91 -6.19
C ASP A 127 -2.71 -21.69 -7.10
N SER A 128 -2.32 -21.86 -8.36
CA SER A 128 -2.42 -20.80 -9.35
C SER A 128 -3.84 -20.49 -9.82
N ASP A 129 -4.78 -21.40 -9.58
CA ASP A 129 -6.17 -21.31 -10.04
C ASP A 129 -7.02 -20.51 -9.06
N SER A 130 -6.72 -20.60 -7.75
CA SER A 130 -7.34 -19.78 -6.73
C SER A 130 -7.22 -18.28 -7.07
N ILE A 131 -8.37 -17.59 -7.13
CA ILE A 131 -8.42 -16.14 -7.35
C ILE A 131 -7.60 -15.38 -6.29
N PHE A 132 -7.55 -15.88 -5.06
CA PHE A 132 -6.84 -15.21 -3.98
C PHE A 132 -5.32 -15.32 -4.07
N SER A 133 -4.78 -16.23 -4.89
CA SER A 133 -3.35 -16.24 -5.23
C SER A 133 -2.92 -14.93 -5.92
N ASN A 134 -3.86 -14.20 -6.53
CA ASN A 134 -3.63 -12.88 -7.15
C ASN A 134 -3.36 -11.76 -6.12
N LEU A 135 -3.49 -12.05 -4.83
CA LEU A 135 -3.10 -11.14 -3.74
C LEU A 135 -1.66 -10.68 -3.85
N VAL A 136 -0.77 -11.53 -4.34
CA VAL A 136 0.64 -11.18 -4.54
C VAL A 136 0.81 -10.05 -5.56
N VAL A 137 0.03 -10.07 -6.65
CA VAL A 137 0.06 -9.04 -7.68
C VAL A 137 -0.63 -7.78 -7.17
N LEU A 138 -1.76 -7.94 -6.47
CA LEU A 138 -2.50 -6.84 -5.84
C LEU A 138 -1.60 -6.07 -4.89
N CYS A 139 -0.99 -6.76 -3.92
CA CYS A 139 -0.10 -6.14 -2.95
C CYS A 139 1.17 -5.60 -3.62
N GLY A 140 1.77 -6.38 -4.52
CA GLY A 140 3.06 -6.04 -5.07
C GLY A 140 3.04 -4.77 -5.94
N LEU A 141 2.03 -4.63 -6.79
CA LEU A 141 1.84 -3.40 -7.57
C LEU A 141 1.41 -2.21 -6.68
N SER A 142 0.72 -2.47 -5.57
CA SER A 142 0.36 -1.45 -4.58
C SER A 142 1.53 -0.89 -3.75
N ILE A 143 2.74 -1.43 -3.91
CA ILE A 143 3.98 -0.90 -3.30
C ILE A 143 4.62 0.21 -4.15
N ILE A 144 4.47 0.15 -5.47
CA ILE A 144 4.98 1.15 -6.43
C ILE A 144 4.59 2.60 -6.08
N PRO A 145 3.38 2.91 -5.58
CA PRO A 145 2.99 4.28 -5.24
C PRO A 145 3.49 4.75 -3.87
N PHE A 146 4.69 4.36 -3.46
CA PHE A 146 5.36 4.91 -2.28
C PHE A 146 5.51 6.44 -2.37
N THR A 147 5.70 6.98 -3.57
CA THR A 147 5.80 8.42 -3.87
C THR A 147 4.54 9.21 -3.53
N VAL A 148 3.35 8.59 -3.61
CA VAL A 148 2.08 9.18 -3.15
C VAL A 148 2.17 9.49 -1.66
N ASN A 149 2.68 8.55 -0.88
CA ASN A 149 2.88 8.74 0.56
C ASN A 149 3.95 9.81 0.85
N SER A 150 5.02 9.91 0.05
CA SER A 150 5.95 11.05 0.16
C SER A 150 5.23 12.40 -0.04
N TYR A 151 4.40 12.51 -1.08
CA TYR A 151 3.64 13.72 -1.35
C TYR A 151 2.68 14.05 -0.19
N LEU A 152 1.87 13.08 0.26
CA LEU A 152 0.93 13.27 1.37
C LEU A 152 1.63 13.70 2.67
N GLY A 153 2.81 13.13 2.95
CA GLY A 153 3.58 13.41 4.15
C GLY A 153 4.29 14.76 4.14
N LEU A 154 4.81 15.20 2.98
CA LEU A 154 5.68 16.36 2.89
C LEU A 154 5.00 17.65 2.39
N ARG A 155 3.85 17.56 1.70
CA ARG A 155 3.17 18.73 1.08
C ARG A 155 2.84 19.88 2.04
N ARG A 156 2.70 19.60 3.34
CA ARG A 156 2.42 20.61 4.38
C ARG A 156 3.68 21.19 5.03
N LEU A 157 4.83 20.56 4.82
CA LEU A 157 6.12 20.95 5.39
C LEU A 157 6.96 21.72 4.37
N ASP A 158 6.84 21.32 3.11
CA ASP A 158 7.50 21.97 1.98
C ASP A 158 6.52 22.20 0.84
N GLU A 159 5.91 23.38 0.86
CA GLU A 159 5.03 23.77 -0.22
C GLU A 159 5.80 23.90 -1.54
N ARG A 160 7.05 24.37 -1.55
CA ARG A 160 7.78 24.67 -2.80
C ARG A 160 7.92 23.43 -3.69
N THR A 161 8.18 22.28 -3.07
CA THR A 161 8.36 21.01 -3.78
C THR A 161 7.06 20.21 -3.95
N ALA A 162 5.97 20.60 -3.28
CA ALA A 162 4.71 19.86 -3.27
C ALA A 162 4.13 19.60 -4.67
N GLY A 163 4.19 20.58 -5.58
CA GLY A 163 3.69 20.40 -6.95
C GLY A 163 4.54 19.44 -7.79
N ALA A 164 5.87 19.43 -7.59
CA ALA A 164 6.76 18.47 -8.24
C ALA A 164 6.55 17.05 -7.69
N LEU A 165 6.43 16.91 -6.37
CA LEU A 165 6.11 15.64 -5.71
C LEU A 165 4.75 15.08 -6.18
N ALA A 166 3.72 15.92 -6.33
CA ALA A 166 2.43 15.50 -6.87
C ALA A 166 2.55 14.95 -8.30
N ARG A 167 3.34 15.60 -9.17
CA ARG A 167 3.60 15.14 -10.54
C ARG A 167 4.32 13.80 -10.56
N ILE A 168 5.40 13.67 -9.78
CA ILE A 168 6.15 12.41 -9.66
C ILE A 168 5.24 11.29 -9.17
N ALA A 169 4.46 11.56 -8.12
CA ALA A 169 3.53 10.60 -7.56
C ALA A 169 2.47 10.17 -8.58
N LEU A 170 1.88 11.11 -9.33
CA LEU A 170 0.90 10.81 -10.37
C LEU A 170 1.48 9.92 -11.48
N VAL A 171 2.67 10.27 -11.98
CA VAL A 171 3.34 9.55 -13.09
C VAL A 171 3.71 8.12 -12.70
N SER A 172 4.17 7.90 -11.46
CA SER A 172 4.51 6.54 -11.02
C SER A 172 3.28 5.73 -10.58
N TYR A 173 2.26 6.38 -10.04
CA TYR A 173 1.09 5.70 -9.46
C TYR A 173 0.07 5.27 -10.51
N LEU A 174 -0.23 6.13 -11.48
CA LEU A 174 -1.29 5.86 -12.47
C LEU A 174 -1.02 4.56 -13.25
N PRO A 175 0.19 4.30 -13.80
CA PRO A 175 0.47 3.04 -14.46
C PRO A 175 0.34 1.82 -13.53
N ALA A 176 0.77 1.95 -12.27
CA ALA A 176 0.69 0.87 -11.30
C ALA A 176 -0.77 0.51 -10.98
N VAL A 177 -1.63 1.50 -10.77
CA VAL A 177 -3.08 1.29 -10.51
C VAL A 177 -3.76 0.69 -11.72
N LEU A 178 -3.48 1.20 -12.93
CA LEU A 178 -4.07 0.68 -14.16
C LEU A 178 -3.67 -0.78 -14.42
N LEU A 179 -2.38 -1.10 -14.26
CA LEU A 179 -1.89 -2.46 -14.41
C LEU A 179 -2.51 -3.41 -13.36
N ASN A 180 -2.62 -2.94 -12.11
CA ASN A 180 -3.23 -3.73 -11.04
C ASN A 180 -4.71 -3.97 -11.31
N ALA A 181 -5.48 -2.92 -11.62
CA ALA A 181 -6.90 -3.01 -11.96
C ALA A 181 -7.15 -3.94 -13.15
N ALA A 182 -6.34 -3.84 -14.21
CA ALA A 182 -6.41 -4.75 -15.36
C ALA A 182 -6.17 -6.21 -14.95
N TRP A 183 -5.14 -6.46 -14.13
CA TRP A 183 -4.84 -7.81 -13.65
C TRP A 183 -5.96 -8.39 -12.79
N GLN A 184 -6.47 -7.62 -11.82
CA GLN A 184 -7.55 -8.08 -10.94
C GLN A 184 -8.85 -8.30 -11.72
N THR A 185 -9.15 -7.45 -12.70
CA THR A 185 -10.32 -7.65 -13.58
C THR A 185 -10.20 -8.95 -14.38
N ARG A 186 -9.00 -9.24 -14.90
CA ARG A 186 -8.72 -10.52 -15.58
C ARG A 186 -8.91 -11.71 -14.64
N ALA A 187 -8.44 -11.60 -13.40
CA ALA A 187 -8.59 -12.66 -12.39
C ALA A 187 -10.07 -12.93 -12.07
N VAL A 188 -10.87 -11.87 -11.84
CA VAL A 188 -12.33 -11.98 -11.63
C VAL A 188 -13.01 -12.64 -12.83
N TRP A 189 -12.67 -12.21 -14.05
CA TRP A 189 -13.23 -12.80 -15.27
C TRP A 189 -12.95 -14.31 -15.37
N ARG A 190 -11.71 -14.73 -15.10
CA ARG A 190 -11.33 -16.15 -15.13
C ARG A 190 -12.08 -16.97 -14.08
N ALA A 191 -12.18 -16.47 -12.85
CA ALA A 191 -12.92 -17.15 -11.79
C ALA A 191 -14.41 -17.27 -12.12
N MET A 192 -15.03 -16.22 -12.69
CA MET A 192 -16.40 -16.29 -13.18
C MET A 192 -16.59 -17.33 -14.29
N ALA A 193 -15.65 -17.41 -15.23
CA ALA A 193 -15.68 -18.41 -16.31
C ALA A 193 -15.47 -19.85 -15.80
N ALA A 194 -14.76 -20.02 -14.69
CA ALA A 194 -14.57 -21.31 -14.01
C ALA A 194 -15.75 -21.71 -13.11
N GLY A 195 -16.77 -20.85 -12.95
CA GLY A 195 -17.94 -21.10 -12.09
C GLY A 195 -17.76 -20.69 -10.63
N GLU A 196 -16.65 -20.03 -10.27
CA GLU A 196 -16.33 -19.59 -8.90
C GLU A 196 -17.00 -18.24 -8.57
N HIS A 197 -18.30 -18.12 -8.82
CA HIS A 197 -19.02 -16.83 -8.77
C HIS A 197 -18.94 -16.14 -7.41
N ARG A 198 -18.97 -16.90 -6.32
CA ARG A 198 -18.91 -16.36 -4.95
C ARG A 198 -17.56 -15.71 -4.67
N ASP A 199 -16.47 -16.41 -4.98
CA ASP A 199 -15.11 -15.94 -4.69
C ASP A 199 -14.73 -14.79 -5.62
N ALA A 200 -15.17 -14.85 -6.88
CA ALA A 200 -15.07 -13.75 -7.82
C ALA A 200 -15.79 -12.48 -7.33
N ALA A 201 -17.02 -12.60 -6.81
CA ALA A 201 -17.78 -11.48 -6.28
C ALA A 201 -17.12 -10.88 -5.02
N LEU A 202 -16.67 -11.74 -4.10
CA LEU A 202 -15.95 -11.31 -2.90
C LEU A 202 -14.66 -10.57 -3.27
N TRP A 203 -13.85 -11.15 -4.15
CA TRP A 203 -12.59 -10.54 -4.60
C TRP A 203 -12.83 -9.20 -5.30
N ALA A 204 -13.82 -9.13 -6.20
CA ALA A 204 -14.19 -7.90 -6.89
C ALA A 204 -14.60 -6.79 -5.90
N GLY A 205 -15.37 -7.14 -4.85
CA GLY A 205 -15.74 -6.19 -3.80
C GLY A 205 -14.54 -5.65 -3.02
N LEU A 206 -13.59 -6.53 -2.64
CA LEU A 206 -12.36 -6.13 -1.96
C LEU A 206 -11.49 -5.22 -2.84
N CYS A 207 -11.32 -5.57 -4.12
CA CYS A 207 -10.58 -4.73 -5.08
C CYS A 207 -11.26 -3.39 -5.33
N ALA A 208 -12.60 -3.36 -5.44
CA ALA A 208 -13.34 -2.12 -5.64
C ALA A 208 -13.14 -1.14 -4.47
N ALA A 209 -13.14 -1.63 -3.23
CA ALA A 209 -12.88 -0.80 -2.05
C ALA A 209 -11.46 -0.19 -2.06
N ILE A 210 -10.46 -0.95 -2.54
CA ILE A 210 -9.09 -0.46 -2.69
C ILE A 210 -9.02 0.62 -3.79
N PHE A 211 -9.51 0.31 -4.99
CA PHE A 211 -9.41 1.20 -6.14
C PHE A 211 -10.27 2.47 -6.01
N ALA A 212 -11.32 2.44 -5.19
CA ALA A 212 -12.10 3.64 -4.86
C ALA A 212 -11.26 4.69 -4.11
N ASP A 213 -10.42 4.27 -3.15
CA ASP A 213 -9.48 5.18 -2.46
C ASP A 213 -8.40 5.67 -3.44
N ASP A 214 -7.88 4.78 -4.30
CA ASP A 214 -6.87 5.14 -5.30
C ASP A 214 -7.37 6.21 -6.28
N ALA A 215 -8.61 6.09 -6.76
CA ALA A 215 -9.20 7.08 -7.66
C ALA A 215 -9.30 8.48 -7.02
N ILE A 216 -9.64 8.54 -5.73
CA ILE A 216 -9.70 9.79 -4.96
C ILE A 216 -8.29 10.40 -4.84
N LEU A 217 -7.29 9.59 -4.53
CA LEU A 217 -5.90 10.04 -4.41
C LEU A 217 -5.36 10.56 -5.74
N ILE A 218 -5.61 9.85 -6.84
CA ILE A 218 -5.23 10.28 -8.20
C ILE A 218 -5.85 11.64 -8.53
N SER A 219 -7.16 11.79 -8.30
CA SER A 219 -7.85 13.07 -8.50
C SER A 219 -7.20 14.18 -7.66
N TYR A 220 -6.91 13.91 -6.39
CA TYR A 220 -6.26 14.90 -5.52
C TYR A 220 -4.89 15.35 -6.06
N MET A 221 -4.06 14.40 -6.50
CA MET A 221 -2.73 14.69 -7.05
C MET A 221 -2.80 15.42 -8.39
N TRP A 222 -3.75 15.07 -9.26
CA TRP A 222 -4.00 15.79 -10.50
C TRP A 222 -4.25 17.28 -10.26
N HIS A 223 -5.18 17.61 -9.35
CA HIS A 223 -5.46 19.01 -8.99
C HIS A 223 -4.28 19.70 -8.30
N ALA A 224 -3.44 18.98 -7.56
CA ALA A 224 -2.25 19.54 -6.93
C ALA A 224 -1.12 19.81 -7.93
N ALA A 225 -0.96 18.93 -8.93
CA ALA A 225 -0.01 19.09 -10.02
C ALA A 225 -0.41 20.27 -10.94
N ALA A 226 -1.70 20.42 -11.24
CA ALA A 226 -2.21 21.47 -12.12
C ALA A 226 -2.16 22.88 -11.52
N ARG A 227 -2.25 23.03 -10.19
CA ARG A 227 -2.25 24.35 -9.53
C ARG A 227 -0.88 25.05 -9.48
N ARG A 228 0.19 24.41 -9.97
CA ARG A 228 1.57 24.90 -9.88
C ARG A 228 2.40 24.62 -11.14
N ALA A 229 1.72 24.43 -12.27
CA ALA A 229 2.28 24.50 -13.62
C ALA A 229 1.93 25.89 -14.20
#